data_AF-A0A0C2X7U3-F1
#
_entry.id   AF-A0A0C2X7U3-F1
#
_cell.length_a   1.000
_cell.length_b   1.000
_cell.length_c   1.000
_cell.angle_alpha   90.00
_cell.angle_beta   90.00
_cell.angle_gamma   90.00
#
_symmetry.space_group_name_H-M   'P 1'
#
loop_
_entity.id
_entity.type
_entity.pdbx_description
1 polymer ?
#
loop_
_entity_poly.entity_id
_entity_poly.type
_entity_poly.pdbx_seq_one_letter_code
_entity_poly.pdbx_strand_id
1 'polypeptide(L)'
;MSTTIDLYCWILGEESGHIFPVKIASTESVGNLKEAIKDKRKHSFQHVDANKLVLRKVSLHFDSKLEWNLQNLDLDAVPPLYPWLKLSSVFSNKSTDDCLQVDIVVKAPIGECESLSIFVMHSDFSGPQPKHSPQLLGVWRIYYIFPVEIALTKTVGNLKEAIKDKMKYTFQHVDAANLALWKISFPVTGSLQEDLSNHEFVDEELLSPVEELSDVFSEPHVQKHLHIVVKPPPVGECG
;
A
#
# COMPACT_ATOMS: atom_id res chain seq x y z
N MET A 1 -12.43 -19.33 -35.25
CA MET A 1 -11.06 -18.85 -35.01
C MET A 1 -11.09 -17.95 -33.79
N SER A 2 -10.48 -18.35 -32.68
CA SER A 2 -10.40 -17.51 -31.48
C SER A 2 -9.22 -16.54 -31.62
N THR A 3 -9.51 -15.28 -31.94
CA THR A 3 -8.48 -14.24 -31.98
C THR A 3 -7.99 -13.98 -30.56
N THR A 4 -6.68 -14.07 -30.33
CA THR A 4 -6.08 -13.78 -29.03
C THR A 4 -5.64 -12.33 -29.00
N ILE A 5 -5.87 -11.65 -27.88
CA ILE A 5 -5.46 -10.26 -27.65
C ILE A 5 -4.48 -10.20 -26.47
N ASP A 6 -3.53 -9.28 -26.56
CA ASP A 6 -2.57 -8.97 -25.49
C ASP A 6 -2.98 -7.67 -24.80
N LEU A 7 -3.30 -7.73 -23.51
CA LEU A 7 -3.73 -6.59 -22.70
C LEU A 7 -2.67 -6.23 -21.67
N TYR A 8 -2.20 -5.00 -21.67
CA TYR A 8 -1.28 -4.51 -20.66
C TYR A 8 -2.07 -3.95 -19.48
N CYS A 9 -1.85 -4.58 -18.34
CA CYS A 9 -2.54 -4.30 -17.09
C CYS A 9 -1.59 -3.59 -16.14
N TRP A 10 -2.13 -2.59 -15.44
CA TRP A 10 -1.47 -1.90 -14.34
C TRP A 10 -2.31 -2.03 -13.07
N ILE A 11 -1.67 -2.34 -11.95
CA ILE A 11 -2.35 -2.38 -10.65
C ILE A 11 -2.31 -0.97 -10.07
N LEU A 12 -3.49 -0.45 -9.71
CA LEU A 12 -3.62 0.88 -9.15
C LEU A 12 -2.73 1.02 -7.90
N GLY A 13 -1.75 1.92 -7.95
CA GLY A 13 -0.81 2.19 -6.86
C GLY A 13 0.56 1.53 -7.00
N GLU A 14 0.77 0.64 -7.97
CA GLU A 14 2.11 0.12 -8.29
C GLU A 14 2.89 1.08 -9.21
N GLU A 15 4.21 0.94 -9.29
CA GLU A 15 5.04 1.72 -10.21
C GLU A 15 4.82 1.29 -11.67
N SER A 16 5.05 2.17 -12.65
CA SER A 16 4.82 1.82 -14.07
C SER A 16 5.70 0.66 -14.57
N GLY A 17 6.86 0.43 -13.94
CA GLY A 17 7.72 -0.73 -14.22
C GLY A 17 7.05 -2.09 -13.92
N HIS A 18 5.95 -2.09 -13.17
CA HIS A 18 5.18 -3.29 -12.84
C HIS A 18 4.03 -3.58 -13.81
N ILE A 19 3.88 -2.80 -14.89
CA ILE A 19 2.93 -3.10 -15.96
C ILE A 19 3.23 -4.49 -16.55
N PHE A 20 2.18 -5.28 -16.77
CA PHE A 20 2.34 -6.65 -17.23
C PHE A 20 1.34 -7.03 -18.33
N PRO A 21 1.76 -7.86 -19.30
CA PRO A 21 0.87 -8.35 -20.34
C PRO A 21 0.03 -9.55 -19.85
N VAL A 22 -1.23 -9.58 -20.27
CA VAL A 22 -2.16 -10.70 -20.14
C VAL A 22 -2.65 -11.09 -21.53
N LYS A 23 -2.34 -12.33 -21.92
CA LYS A 23 -2.76 -12.92 -23.20
C LYS A 23 -4.05 -13.71 -22.99
N ILE A 24 -5.12 -13.34 -23.70
CA ILE A 24 -6.45 -13.94 -23.52
C ILE A 24 -7.24 -13.94 -24.84
N ALA A 25 -8.09 -14.95 -25.05
CA ALA A 25 -8.93 -14.99 -26.25
C ALA A 25 -9.99 -13.89 -26.21
N SER A 26 -10.22 -13.19 -27.33
CA SER A 26 -11.18 -12.07 -27.41
C SER A 26 -12.63 -12.52 -27.18
N THR A 27 -12.91 -13.82 -27.36
CA THR A 27 -14.23 -14.41 -27.09
C THR A 27 -14.52 -14.59 -25.60
N GLU A 28 -13.51 -14.52 -24.74
CA GLU A 28 -13.63 -14.65 -23.29
C GLU A 28 -14.35 -13.48 -22.66
N SER A 29 -14.82 -13.69 -21.43
CA SER A 29 -15.46 -12.64 -20.63
C SER A 29 -14.46 -11.83 -19.82
N VAL A 30 -14.89 -10.65 -19.34
CA VAL A 30 -14.16 -9.88 -18.34
C VAL A 30 -13.96 -10.69 -17.05
N GLY A 31 -14.88 -11.59 -16.70
CA GLY A 31 -14.70 -12.53 -15.58
C GLY A 31 -13.48 -13.43 -15.76
N ASN A 32 -13.33 -14.04 -16.95
CA ASN A 32 -12.16 -14.85 -17.29
C ASN A 32 -10.87 -14.02 -17.28
N LEU A 33 -10.94 -12.76 -17.71
CA LEU A 33 -9.81 -11.83 -17.62
C LEU A 33 -9.40 -11.54 -16.18
N LYS A 34 -10.36 -11.38 -15.25
CA LYS A 34 -10.05 -11.22 -13.82
C LYS A 34 -9.28 -12.42 -13.26
N GLU A 35 -9.70 -13.64 -13.60
CA GLU A 35 -8.99 -14.87 -13.21
C GLU A 35 -7.57 -14.90 -13.80
N ALA A 36 -7.42 -14.59 -15.10
CA ALA A 36 -6.13 -14.56 -15.76
C ALA A 36 -5.17 -13.52 -15.13
N ILE A 37 -5.68 -12.35 -14.72
CA ILE A 37 -4.92 -11.33 -14.00
C ILE A 37 -4.47 -11.86 -12.63
N LYS A 38 -5.39 -12.46 -11.86
CA LYS A 38 -5.09 -13.06 -10.54
C LYS A 38 -4.02 -14.14 -10.67
N ASP A 39 -4.15 -15.03 -11.64
CA ASP A 39 -3.19 -16.11 -11.90
C ASP A 39 -1.82 -15.60 -12.33
N LYS A 40 -1.76 -14.46 -13.03
CA LYS A 40 -0.50 -13.84 -13.45
C LYS A 40 0.21 -13.15 -12.28
N ARG A 41 -0.54 -12.58 -11.34
CA ARG A 41 -0.06 -11.81 -10.19
C ARG A 41 -0.49 -12.45 -8.87
N LYS A 42 -0.24 -13.76 -8.73
CA LYS A 42 -0.66 -14.54 -7.55
C LYS A 42 -0.20 -13.97 -6.22
N HIS A 43 1.03 -13.45 -6.15
CA HIS A 43 1.53 -12.83 -4.93
C HIS A 43 0.77 -11.53 -4.59
N SER A 44 0.53 -10.66 -5.58
CA SER A 44 -0.22 -9.41 -5.38
C SER A 44 -1.71 -9.64 -5.03
N PHE A 45 -2.26 -10.82 -5.34
CA PHE A 45 -3.68 -11.14 -5.15
C PHE A 45 -3.92 -12.43 -4.34
N GLN A 46 -2.95 -12.85 -3.51
CA GLN A 46 -2.98 -14.15 -2.83
C GLN A 46 -4.23 -14.36 -1.98
N HIS A 47 -4.76 -13.28 -1.41
CA HIS A 47 -5.93 -13.30 -0.54
C HIS A 47 -7.19 -12.70 -1.18
N VAL A 48 -7.10 -12.23 -2.43
CA VAL A 48 -8.19 -11.53 -3.09
C VAL A 48 -8.89 -12.45 -4.08
N ASP A 49 -10.19 -12.61 -3.96
CA ASP A 49 -10.97 -13.31 -4.98
C ASP A 49 -10.99 -12.53 -6.31
N ALA A 50 -10.78 -13.22 -7.43
CA ALA A 50 -10.71 -12.58 -8.73
C ALA A 50 -11.98 -11.79 -9.05
N ASN A 51 -13.15 -12.28 -8.64
CA ASN A 51 -14.43 -11.58 -8.84
C ASN A 51 -14.48 -10.20 -8.14
N LYS A 52 -13.70 -9.97 -7.09
CA LYS A 52 -13.61 -8.70 -6.36
C LYS A 52 -12.73 -7.68 -7.06
N LEU A 53 -11.86 -8.09 -7.99
CA LEU A 53 -11.06 -7.15 -8.78
C LEU A 53 -11.96 -6.23 -9.60
N VAL A 54 -11.72 -4.94 -9.53
CA VAL A 54 -12.39 -3.92 -10.34
C VAL A 54 -11.48 -3.59 -11.51
N LEU A 55 -11.92 -3.94 -12.72
CA LEU A 55 -11.19 -3.64 -13.95
C LEU A 55 -11.78 -2.39 -14.60
N ARG A 56 -10.95 -1.43 -14.99
CA ARG A 56 -11.37 -0.24 -15.74
C ARG A 56 -10.56 -0.18 -17.03
N LYS A 57 -11.25 0.06 -18.14
CA LYS A 57 -10.60 0.22 -19.45
C LYS A 57 -10.00 1.62 -19.54
N VAL A 58 -8.73 1.71 -19.92
CA VAL A 58 -8.01 2.96 -20.18
C VAL A 58 -7.25 2.85 -21.51
N SER A 59 -6.70 3.98 -21.96
CA SER A 59 -5.79 4.02 -23.11
C SER A 59 -4.65 4.98 -22.78
N LEU A 60 -3.57 4.47 -22.18
CA LEU A 60 -2.41 5.26 -21.80
C LEU A 60 -1.17 4.78 -22.55
N HIS A 61 -0.59 5.61 -23.41
CA HIS A 61 0.57 5.22 -24.20
C HIS A 61 1.83 5.06 -23.34
N PHE A 62 2.71 4.13 -23.73
CA PHE A 62 4.06 3.99 -23.15
C PHE A 62 4.98 5.10 -23.68
N ASP A 63 4.69 6.33 -23.31
CA ASP A 63 5.50 7.51 -23.62
C ASP A 63 6.12 8.10 -22.34
N SER A 64 6.86 9.20 -22.49
CA SER A 64 7.48 9.90 -21.36
C SER A 64 6.49 10.48 -20.35
N LYS A 65 5.19 10.49 -20.66
CA LYS A 65 4.12 11.02 -19.80
C LYS A 65 3.35 9.90 -19.08
N LEU A 66 3.68 8.64 -19.31
CA LEU A 66 3.00 7.50 -18.69
C LEU A 66 2.87 7.64 -17.16
N GLU A 67 3.96 7.92 -16.47
CA GLU A 67 3.99 8.11 -15.01
C GLU A 67 3.02 9.20 -14.54
N TRP A 68 3.03 10.35 -15.23
CA TRP A 68 2.11 11.44 -14.92
C TRP A 68 0.65 11.04 -15.14
N ASN A 69 0.37 10.34 -16.24
CA ASN A 69 -0.98 9.91 -16.59
C ASN A 69 -1.53 8.88 -15.61
N LEU A 70 -0.69 7.97 -15.11
CA LEU A 70 -1.08 6.99 -14.09
C LEU A 70 -1.39 7.65 -12.74
N GLN A 71 -0.59 8.66 -12.35
CA GLN A 71 -0.76 9.39 -11.08
C GLN A 71 -1.98 10.34 -11.10
N ASN A 72 -2.33 10.90 -12.25
CA ASN A 72 -3.43 11.85 -12.41
C ASN A 72 -4.69 11.21 -13.03
N LEU A 73 -4.82 9.90 -12.94
CA LEU A 73 -5.91 9.17 -13.54
C LEU A 73 -7.21 9.37 -12.74
N ASP A 74 -8.18 10.07 -13.33
CA ASP A 74 -9.53 10.17 -12.76
C ASP A 74 -10.31 8.88 -13.02
N LEU A 75 -10.24 7.96 -12.05
CA LEU A 75 -10.97 6.70 -12.12
C LEU A 75 -12.46 6.83 -11.80
N ASP A 76 -12.91 7.92 -11.21
CA ASP A 76 -14.33 8.12 -10.89
C ASP A 76 -15.13 8.43 -12.15
N ALA A 77 -14.49 9.05 -13.15
CA ALA A 77 -15.05 9.28 -14.48
C ALA A 77 -15.12 8.03 -15.39
N VAL A 78 -14.39 6.95 -15.07
CA VAL A 78 -14.24 5.77 -15.97
C VAL A 78 -14.99 4.56 -15.42
N PRO A 79 -16.16 4.15 -15.94
CA PRO A 79 -16.96 3.08 -15.33
C PRO A 79 -16.23 1.72 -15.30
N PRO A 80 -16.48 0.88 -14.28
CA PRO A 80 -15.90 -0.45 -14.19
C PRO A 80 -16.46 -1.39 -15.26
N LEU A 81 -15.63 -2.34 -15.68
CA LEU A 81 -16.00 -3.41 -16.59
C LEU A 81 -16.77 -4.49 -15.84
N TYR A 82 -17.93 -4.85 -16.37
CA TYR A 82 -18.77 -5.89 -15.80
C TYR A 82 -18.28 -7.30 -16.20
N PRO A 83 -18.31 -8.29 -15.30
CA PRO A 83 -17.77 -9.63 -15.54
C PRO A 83 -18.34 -10.35 -16.77
N TRP A 84 -19.61 -10.12 -17.10
CA TRP A 84 -20.30 -10.79 -18.21
C TRP A 84 -20.01 -10.18 -19.58
N LEU A 85 -19.31 -9.04 -19.65
CA LEU A 85 -18.95 -8.43 -20.93
C LEU A 85 -17.92 -9.28 -21.66
N LYS A 86 -18.09 -9.44 -22.97
CA LYS A 86 -17.08 -10.09 -23.82
C LYS A 86 -15.95 -9.12 -24.13
N LEU A 87 -14.71 -9.62 -24.10
CA LEU A 87 -13.52 -8.81 -24.41
C LEU A 87 -13.57 -8.26 -25.83
N SER A 88 -14.11 -9.02 -26.79
CA SER A 88 -14.30 -8.57 -28.17
C SER A 88 -15.23 -7.36 -28.28
N SER A 89 -16.14 -7.17 -27.33
CA SER A 89 -17.03 -5.99 -27.29
C SER A 89 -16.36 -4.80 -26.62
N VAL A 90 -15.47 -5.04 -25.65
CA VAL A 90 -14.78 -4.00 -24.89
C VAL A 90 -13.57 -3.47 -25.67
N PHE A 91 -12.89 -4.34 -26.40
CA PHE A 91 -11.63 -4.08 -27.12
C PHE A 91 -11.77 -4.27 -28.64
N SER A 92 -12.92 -3.90 -29.21
CA SER A 92 -13.24 -4.11 -30.63
C SER A 92 -12.21 -3.53 -31.62
N ASN A 93 -11.47 -2.49 -31.21
CA ASN A 93 -10.50 -1.78 -32.06
C ASN A 93 -9.05 -2.21 -31.79
N LYS A 94 -8.84 -3.22 -30.95
CA LYS A 94 -7.50 -3.61 -30.53
C LYS A 94 -6.89 -4.58 -31.56
N SER A 95 -5.94 -4.07 -32.33
CA SER A 95 -5.13 -4.86 -33.26
C SER A 95 -4.03 -5.64 -32.51
N THR A 96 -3.63 -6.78 -33.07
CA THR A 96 -2.56 -7.64 -32.53
C THR A 96 -1.15 -7.06 -32.71
N ASP A 97 -0.98 -6.00 -33.52
CA ASP A 97 0.35 -5.58 -33.98
C ASP A 97 0.98 -4.36 -33.29
N ASP A 98 0.25 -3.50 -32.54
CA ASP A 98 0.81 -2.16 -32.22
C ASP A 98 0.39 -1.50 -30.88
N CYS A 99 0.02 -2.26 -29.84
CA CYS A 99 -0.47 -1.63 -28.60
C CYS A 99 0.61 -1.50 -27.51
N LEU A 100 1.51 -0.53 -27.67
CA LEU A 100 2.36 0.01 -26.58
C LEU A 100 1.54 0.97 -25.70
N GLN A 101 0.54 0.46 -25.00
CA GLN A 101 -0.29 1.23 -24.08
C GLN A 101 -0.78 0.37 -22.92
N VAL A 102 -1.06 0.99 -21.77
CA VAL A 102 -1.88 0.41 -20.71
C VAL A 102 -3.33 0.39 -21.17
N ASP A 103 -3.96 -0.77 -21.09
CA ASP A 103 -5.36 -0.98 -21.51
C ASP A 103 -6.31 -1.11 -20.32
N ILE A 104 -5.80 -1.63 -19.21
CA ILE A 104 -6.60 -1.95 -18.03
C ILE A 104 -5.89 -1.44 -16.79
N VAL A 105 -6.65 -0.69 -16.00
CA VAL A 105 -6.32 -0.47 -14.59
C VAL A 105 -7.06 -1.49 -13.74
N VAL A 106 -6.29 -2.21 -12.94
CA VAL A 106 -6.77 -3.20 -11.98
C VAL A 106 -6.80 -2.53 -10.62
N LYS A 107 -7.99 -2.34 -10.08
CA LYS A 107 -8.19 -1.91 -8.70
C LYS A 107 -8.61 -3.14 -7.89
N ALA A 108 -7.77 -3.55 -6.95
CA ALA A 108 -8.18 -4.54 -5.94
C ALA A 108 -9.29 -3.92 -5.07
N PRO A 109 -10.21 -4.73 -4.50
CA PRO A 109 -11.12 -4.23 -3.48
C PRO A 109 -10.29 -3.59 -2.36
N ILE A 110 -10.65 -2.36 -1.99
CA ILE A 110 -10.15 -1.74 -0.77
C ILE A 110 -10.63 -2.66 0.36
N GLY A 111 -9.74 -3.43 0.96
CA GLY A 111 -10.12 -4.34 2.04
C GLY A 111 -9.22 -5.54 2.35
N GLU A 112 -8.29 -6.00 1.50
CA GLU A 112 -7.56 -7.26 1.82
C GLU A 112 -6.04 -7.27 1.63
N CYS A 113 -5.42 -6.22 1.12
CA CYS A 113 -4.01 -5.95 1.39
C CYS A 113 -3.76 -4.49 1.05
N GLU A 114 -3.87 -3.63 2.04
CA GLU A 114 -3.25 -2.31 1.93
C GLU A 114 -1.84 -2.44 2.47
N SER A 115 -0.88 -2.07 1.64
CA SER A 115 0.49 -1.91 2.11
C SER A 115 0.55 -0.60 2.88
N LEU A 116 0.41 -0.68 4.20
CA LEU A 116 0.67 0.46 5.08
C LEU A 116 2.16 0.76 5.02
N SER A 117 2.54 1.97 4.60
CA SER A 117 3.92 2.42 4.80
C SER A 117 4.11 2.69 6.30
N ILE A 118 4.91 1.86 6.94
CA ILE A 118 5.18 1.92 8.38
C ILE A 118 6.59 2.46 8.59
N PHE A 119 6.70 3.35 9.56
CA PHE A 119 7.96 3.91 9.99
C PHE A 119 8.24 3.51 11.42
N VAL A 120 9.46 3.06 11.65
CA VAL A 120 9.93 2.70 12.98
C VAL A 120 10.87 3.78 13.47
N MET A 121 10.44 4.46 14.54
CA MET A 121 11.32 5.33 15.31
C MET A 121 12.11 4.48 16.31
N HIS A 122 13.43 4.52 16.21
CA HIS A 122 14.30 4.07 17.29
C HIS A 122 14.77 5.32 18.06
N SER A 123 14.39 5.44 19.33
CA SER A 123 15.00 6.41 20.22
C SER A 123 16.29 5.81 20.77
N ASP A 124 17.45 6.20 20.22
CA ASP A 124 18.69 6.10 20.97
C ASP A 124 18.70 7.22 22.03
N PHE A 125 18.03 7.01 23.15
CA PHE A 125 18.19 7.87 24.33
C PHE A 125 18.38 7.04 25.59
N SER A 126 19.56 6.43 25.72
CA SER A 126 20.12 6.03 27.01
C SER A 126 20.85 7.23 27.62
N GLY A 127 20.12 8.10 28.33
CA GLY A 127 20.72 9.20 29.07
C GLY A 127 19.74 9.79 30.09
N PRO A 128 20.17 10.07 31.34
CA PRO A 128 19.28 10.60 32.36
C PRO A 128 18.78 11.99 31.95
N GLN A 129 17.47 12.20 32.04
CA GLN A 129 16.86 13.51 31.83
C GLN A 129 17.41 14.54 32.85
N PRO A 130 18.07 15.63 32.42
CA PRO A 130 18.41 16.72 33.32
C PRO A 130 17.15 17.56 33.55
N LYS A 131 16.64 17.56 34.79
CA LYS A 131 15.40 18.23 35.21
C LYS A 131 15.39 19.75 35.09
N HIS A 132 16.47 20.42 34.67
CA HIS A 132 16.48 21.87 34.52
C HIS A 132 17.45 22.32 33.43
N SER A 133 17.04 22.28 32.17
CA SER A 133 17.67 23.02 31.07
C SER A 133 16.70 23.09 29.88
N PRO A 134 16.20 24.27 29.48
CA PRO A 134 15.47 24.39 28.24
C PRO A 134 16.49 24.35 27.08
N GLN A 135 16.18 23.58 26.04
CA GLN A 135 16.91 23.47 24.76
C GLN A 135 17.92 22.31 24.63
N LEU A 136 17.43 21.07 24.72
CA LEU A 136 17.86 20.02 23.81
C LEU A 136 16.60 19.23 23.42
N LEU A 137 15.89 19.72 22.41
CA LEU A 137 14.86 18.95 21.72
C LEU A 137 15.50 17.64 21.26
N GLY A 138 14.95 16.51 21.71
CA GLY A 138 15.42 15.19 21.32
C GLY A 138 15.42 15.09 19.80
N VAL A 139 16.60 14.96 19.19
CA VAL A 139 16.73 14.87 17.74
C VAL A 139 16.33 13.44 17.35
N TRP A 140 15.10 13.26 16.89
CA TRP A 140 14.63 12.02 16.31
C TRP A 140 15.46 11.71 15.05
N ARG A 141 16.14 10.57 15.03
CA ARG A 141 16.81 10.06 13.83
C ARG A 141 15.89 9.09 13.11
N ILE A 142 15.59 9.42 11.86
CA ILE A 142 14.87 8.55 10.96
C ILE A 142 15.80 7.41 10.54
N TYR A 143 15.51 6.20 11.01
CA TYR A 143 16.33 5.04 10.70
C TYR A 143 15.75 4.20 9.56
N TYR A 144 14.44 3.88 9.55
CA TYR A 144 13.85 3.01 8.53
C TYR A 144 12.36 3.27 8.26
N ILE A 145 12.02 3.61 7.00
CA ILE A 145 10.66 3.58 6.46
C ILE A 145 10.53 2.33 5.59
N PHE A 146 9.51 1.51 5.81
CA PHE A 146 9.26 0.34 4.99
C PHE A 146 7.77 0.02 4.88
N PRO A 147 7.31 -0.54 3.75
CA PRO A 147 5.94 -1.00 3.61
C PRO A 147 5.68 -2.23 4.49
N VAL A 148 4.49 -2.37 5.09
CA VAL A 148 3.98 -3.59 5.71
C VAL A 148 2.65 -3.91 5.05
N GLU A 149 2.58 -5.09 4.45
CA GLU A 149 1.36 -5.61 3.84
C GLU A 149 0.52 -6.29 4.93
N ILE A 150 -0.66 -5.76 5.18
CA ILE A 150 -1.61 -6.34 6.12
C ILE A 150 -3.05 -6.09 5.63
N ALA A 151 -3.92 -7.05 5.86
CA ALA A 151 -5.34 -6.87 5.56
C ALA A 151 -5.98 -5.91 6.57
N LEU A 152 -6.81 -4.98 6.11
CA LEU A 152 -7.49 -4.02 6.98
C LEU A 152 -8.47 -4.68 7.98
N THR A 153 -8.93 -5.90 7.66
CA THR A 153 -9.75 -6.74 8.57
C THR A 153 -8.97 -7.25 9.79
N LYS A 154 -7.66 -7.04 9.85
CA LYS A 154 -6.81 -7.42 10.98
C LYS A 154 -6.79 -6.32 12.03
N THR A 155 -6.42 -6.69 13.26
CA THR A 155 -6.32 -5.73 14.35
C THR A 155 -4.97 -5.02 14.36
N VAL A 156 -4.88 -3.91 15.09
CA VAL A 156 -3.60 -3.25 15.43
C VAL A 156 -2.65 -4.23 16.12
N GLY A 157 -3.14 -5.17 16.93
CA GLY A 157 -2.32 -6.23 17.52
C GLY A 157 -1.64 -7.11 16.46
N ASN A 158 -2.35 -7.48 15.39
CA ASN A 158 -1.75 -8.19 14.27
C ASN A 158 -0.73 -7.34 13.51
N LEU A 159 -0.96 -6.02 13.42
CA LEU A 159 0.00 -5.08 12.84
C LEU A 159 1.31 -5.03 13.64
N LYS A 160 1.23 -5.01 14.97
CA LYS A 160 2.40 -5.07 15.85
C LYS A 160 3.25 -6.32 15.59
N GLU A 161 2.60 -7.49 15.45
CA GLU A 161 3.29 -8.74 15.11
C GLU A 161 3.94 -8.68 13.72
N ALA A 162 3.23 -8.17 12.70
CA ALA A 162 3.77 -8.03 11.35
C ALA A 162 5.00 -7.11 11.29
N ILE A 163 4.98 -6.00 12.05
CA ILE A 163 6.13 -5.10 12.19
C ILE A 163 7.31 -5.82 12.86
N LYS A 164 7.06 -6.53 13.95
CA LYS A 164 8.08 -7.32 14.66
C LYS A 164 8.70 -8.37 13.76
N ASP A 165 7.88 -9.11 13.01
CA ASP A 165 8.33 -10.12 12.06
C ASP A 165 9.17 -9.54 10.92
N LYS A 166 8.85 -8.31 10.48
CA LYS A 166 9.63 -7.63 9.45
C LYS A 166 10.96 -7.09 9.98
N MET A 167 10.99 -6.64 11.24
CA MET A 167 12.19 -6.15 11.90
C MET A 167 12.67 -7.08 13.03
N LYS A 168 12.76 -8.38 12.72
CA LYS A 168 13.12 -9.42 13.70
C LYS A 168 14.37 -9.09 14.50
N TYR A 169 15.42 -8.57 13.85
CA TYR A 169 16.66 -8.22 14.53
C TYR A 169 16.52 -7.00 15.44
N THR A 170 15.77 -5.97 15.03
CA THR A 170 15.55 -4.75 15.81
C THR A 170 14.68 -5.02 17.04
N PHE A 171 13.67 -5.90 16.90
CA PHE A 171 12.70 -6.20 17.95
C PHE A 171 12.86 -7.60 18.56
N GLN A 172 14.03 -8.24 18.41
CA GLN A 172 14.24 -9.63 18.85
C GLN A 172 13.97 -9.85 20.36
N HIS A 173 14.14 -8.80 21.18
CA HIS A 173 13.93 -8.83 22.63
C HIS A 173 12.70 -8.03 23.09
N VAL A 174 11.88 -7.55 22.15
CA VAL A 174 10.70 -6.74 22.43
C VAL A 174 9.46 -7.59 22.14
N ASP A 175 8.56 -7.71 23.11
CA ASP A 175 7.23 -8.26 22.86
C ASP A 175 6.47 -7.32 21.91
N ALA A 176 5.82 -7.87 20.88
CA ALA A 176 5.04 -7.07 19.95
C ALA A 176 3.96 -6.28 20.68
N ALA A 177 3.38 -6.82 21.76
CA ALA A 177 2.39 -6.15 22.59
C ALA A 177 2.89 -4.81 23.17
N ASN A 178 4.20 -4.72 23.43
CA ASN A 178 4.85 -3.54 24.02
C ASN A 178 5.22 -2.46 22.98
N LEU A 179 5.00 -2.70 21.69
CA LEU A 179 5.20 -1.68 20.67
C LEU A 179 4.10 -0.62 20.78
N ALA A 180 4.50 0.64 20.86
CA ALA A 180 3.62 1.80 20.84
C ALA A 180 3.43 2.27 19.40
N LEU A 181 2.18 2.38 18.94
CA LEU A 181 1.83 2.73 17.56
C LEU A 181 0.95 3.98 17.55
N TRP A 182 1.26 4.93 16.66
CA TRP A 182 0.44 6.11 16.38
C TRP A 182 0.04 6.15 14.91
N LYS A 183 -1.19 6.56 14.65
CA LYS A 183 -1.66 6.89 13.29
C LYS A 183 -1.24 8.32 12.97
N ILE A 184 -0.60 8.50 11.83
CA ILE A 184 -0.25 9.83 11.28
C ILE A 184 -0.56 9.89 9.79
N SER A 185 -0.39 11.07 9.19
CA SER A 185 -0.49 11.25 7.75
C SER A 185 0.50 12.33 7.29
N PHE A 186 1.78 11.96 7.16
CA PHE A 186 2.83 12.90 6.73
C PHE A 186 3.40 12.54 5.37
N PRO A 187 3.58 13.49 4.45
CA PRO A 187 4.13 13.19 3.14
C PRO A 187 5.60 12.76 3.27
N VAL A 188 6.00 11.70 2.56
CA VAL A 188 7.38 11.21 2.54
C VAL A 188 8.22 12.09 1.59
N THR A 189 8.51 13.30 2.06
CA THR A 189 9.32 14.32 1.34
C THR A 189 10.54 14.70 2.19
N GLY A 190 11.35 15.66 1.71
CA GLY A 190 12.48 16.19 2.47
C GLY A 190 12.09 16.87 3.80
N SER A 191 10.83 17.23 4.01
CA SER A 191 10.34 17.85 5.26
C SER A 191 9.91 16.84 6.33
N LEU A 192 9.83 15.54 6.00
CA LEU A 192 9.28 14.52 6.90
C LEU A 192 9.92 14.52 8.29
N GLN A 193 11.23 14.80 8.38
CA GLN A 193 11.94 14.86 9.65
C GLN A 193 11.50 16.04 10.53
N GLU A 194 11.24 17.19 9.92
CA GLU A 194 10.72 18.37 10.62
C GLU A 194 9.28 18.13 11.07
N ASP A 195 8.46 17.55 10.20
CA ASP A 195 7.07 17.20 10.51
C ASP A 195 6.98 16.23 11.71
N LEU A 196 7.83 15.20 11.74
CA LEU A 196 7.92 14.26 12.85
C LEU A 196 8.48 14.88 14.14
N SER A 197 9.42 15.83 14.02
CA SER A 197 10.03 16.47 15.20
C SER A 197 9.09 17.49 15.84
N ASN A 198 8.21 18.10 15.05
CA ASN A 198 7.22 19.05 15.51
C ASN A 198 5.92 18.38 15.99
N HIS A 199 5.71 17.10 15.67
CA HIS A 199 4.56 16.35 16.16
C HIS A 199 4.78 15.86 17.59
N GLU A 200 3.88 16.26 18.49
CA GLU A 200 3.82 15.69 19.83
C GLU A 200 3.10 14.33 19.80
N PHE A 201 3.80 13.26 20.16
CA PHE A 201 3.23 11.91 20.27
C PHE A 201 2.76 11.69 21.70
N VAL A 202 1.46 11.87 21.95
CA VAL A 202 0.83 11.68 23.26
C VAL A 202 0.30 10.25 23.42
N ASP A 203 0.24 9.76 24.66
CA ASP A 203 -0.15 8.37 24.93
C ASP A 203 -1.66 8.14 24.66
N GLU A 204 -2.49 9.17 24.72
CA GLU A 204 -3.92 9.10 24.43
C GLU A 204 -4.23 8.81 22.95
N GLU A 205 -3.28 9.07 22.05
CA GLU A 205 -3.40 8.79 20.61
C GLU A 205 -2.86 7.40 20.22
N LEU A 206 -2.48 6.60 21.20
CA LEU A 206 -2.01 5.24 20.97
C LEU A 206 -3.11 4.37 20.37
N LEU A 207 -2.75 3.68 19.29
CA LEU A 207 -3.63 2.72 18.66
C LEU A 207 -3.87 1.52 19.58
N SER A 208 -5.16 1.24 19.80
CA SER A 208 -5.58 0.15 20.66
C SER A 208 -5.35 -1.20 19.97
N PRO A 209 -4.69 -2.20 20.61
CA PRO A 209 -4.40 -3.49 19.98
C PRO A 209 -5.63 -4.28 19.48
N VAL A 210 -6.82 -3.97 20.02
CA VAL A 210 -8.08 -4.63 19.65
C VAL A 210 -8.82 -3.93 18.53
N GLU A 211 -8.40 -2.72 18.15
CA GLU A 211 -9.02 -1.96 17.07
C GLU A 211 -8.73 -2.59 15.71
N GLU A 212 -9.73 -2.69 14.84
CA GLU A 212 -9.55 -3.16 13.47
C GLU A 212 -8.89 -2.06 12.64
N LEU A 213 -7.97 -2.44 11.75
CA LEU A 213 -7.27 -1.48 10.91
C LEU A 213 -8.23 -0.77 9.95
N SER A 214 -9.33 -1.39 9.54
CA SER A 214 -10.40 -0.74 8.78
C SER A 214 -11.04 0.42 9.53
N ASP A 215 -11.14 0.33 10.86
CA ASP A 215 -11.69 1.42 11.67
C ASP A 215 -10.65 2.53 11.82
N VAL A 216 -9.41 2.17 12.15
CA VAL A 216 -8.26 3.09 12.24
C VAL A 216 -8.08 3.86 10.93
N PHE A 217 -8.26 3.20 9.79
CA PHE A 217 -8.08 3.74 8.45
C PHE A 217 -9.39 3.81 7.66
N SER A 218 -10.41 4.39 8.28
CA SER A 218 -11.72 4.60 7.64
C SER A 218 -11.68 5.53 6.41
N GLU A 219 -10.63 6.34 6.26
CA GLU A 219 -10.46 7.30 5.16
C GLU A 219 -9.51 6.77 4.08
N PRO A 220 -9.73 7.11 2.79
CA PRO A 220 -8.85 6.68 1.71
C PRO A 220 -7.41 7.14 1.94
N HIS A 221 -6.47 6.19 1.94
CA HIS A 221 -5.06 6.47 2.13
C HIS A 221 -4.50 7.37 1.03
N VAL A 222 -3.86 8.47 1.44
CA VAL A 222 -3.09 9.31 0.53
C VAL A 222 -1.76 8.61 0.24
N GLN A 223 -1.49 8.29 -1.02
CA GLN A 223 -0.24 7.66 -1.43
C GLN A 223 0.98 8.51 -1.06
N LYS A 224 2.15 7.87 -0.93
CA LYS A 224 3.43 8.52 -0.56
C LYS A 224 3.38 9.26 0.79
N HIS A 225 2.47 8.85 1.67
CA HIS A 225 2.45 9.31 3.05
C HIS A 225 2.94 8.21 3.98
N LEU A 226 3.47 8.66 5.10
CA LEU A 226 3.70 7.86 6.26
C LEU A 226 2.41 7.76 7.07
N HIS A 227 2.01 6.52 7.39
CA HIS A 227 0.72 6.24 8.03
C HIS A 227 0.83 5.79 9.48
N ILE A 228 1.93 5.10 9.84
CA ILE A 228 2.14 4.59 11.20
C ILE A 228 3.54 4.94 11.67
N VAL A 229 3.61 5.46 12.89
CA VAL A 229 4.83 5.57 13.68
C VAL A 229 4.85 4.46 14.72
N VAL A 230 5.97 3.77 14.83
CA VAL A 230 6.22 2.74 15.85
C VAL A 230 7.32 3.20 16.79
N LYS A 231 7.12 3.05 18.09
CA LYS A 231 8.14 3.25 19.11
C LYS A 231 8.26 1.99 19.97
N PRO A 232 9.47 1.43 20.17
CA PRO A 232 9.69 0.36 21.14
C PRO A 232 9.49 0.88 22.57
N PRO A 233 9.24 -0.02 23.54
CA PRO A 233 9.26 0.38 24.94
C PRO A 233 10.66 0.92 25.31
N PRO A 234 10.76 1.86 26.27
CA PRO A 234 12.06 2.25 26.81
C PRO A 234 12.75 1.00 27.34
N VAL A 235 14.04 0.83 26.99
CA VAL A 235 14.85 -0.29 27.50
C VAL A 235 14.91 -0.15 29.01
N GLY A 236 14.13 -0.95 29.72
CA GLY A 236 14.23 -1.08 31.17
C GLY A 236 15.56 -1.75 31.51
N GLU A 237 16.35 -1.10 32.35
CA GLU A 237 17.41 -1.76 33.12
C GLU A 237 16.82 -3.04 33.71
N CYS A 238 17.44 -4.18 33.38
CA CYS A 238 17.11 -5.44 34.04
C CYS A 238 17.33 -5.23 35.55
N GLY A 239 16.23 -5.25 36.32
CA GLY A 239 16.28 -5.43 37.77
C GLY A 239 16.67 -6.84 38.14
#